data_AF-A0A3M1GCJ0-F1
#
_entry.id   AF-A0A3M1GCJ0-F1
#
_cell.length_a   1.000
_cell.length_b   1.000
_cell.length_c   1.000
_cell.angle_alpha   90.00
_cell.angle_beta   90.00
_cell.angle_gamma   90.00
#
_symmetry.space_group_name_H-M   'P 1'
#
loop_
_entity.id
_entity.type
_entity.pdbx_description
1 polymer ?
#
loop_
_entity_poly.entity_id
_entity_poly.type
_entity_poly.pdbx_seq_one_letter_code
_entity_poly.pdbx_strand_id
1 'polypeptide(L)' 'GQNVRLKNVVIDRGVRIPDGLVVGEDPKEDAKRFRRTDKGICLITKPMIRQLSA' A
#
# COMPACT_ATOMS: atom_id res chain seq x y z
N GLY A 1 4.26 5.12 -9.66
CA GLY A 1 3.76 6.49 -9.87
C GLY A 1 4.78 7.52 -9.49
N GLN A 2 4.44 8.79 -9.70
CA GLN A 2 5.16 9.98 -9.23
C GLN A 2 4.77 10.29 -7.76
N ASN A 3 5.69 10.89 -6.99
CA ASN A 3 5.47 11.30 -5.59
C ASN A 3 4.98 10.18 -4.65
N VAL A 4 5.37 8.94 -4.92
CA VAL A 4 5.03 7.77 -4.12
C VAL A 4 5.99 7.64 -2.94
N ARG A 5 5.47 7.36 -1.74
CA ARG A 5 6.28 7.10 -0.54
C ARG A 5 5.89 5.76 0.07
N LEU A 6 6.84 4.85 0.13
CA LEU A 6 6.61 3.48 0.57
C LEU A 6 7.66 3.07 1.59
N LYS A 7 7.23 2.61 2.75
CA LYS A 7 8.11 2.14 3.83
C LYS A 7 7.60 0.81 4.37
N ASN A 8 8.50 -0.18 4.51
CA ASN A 8 8.18 -1.52 4.99
C ASN A 8 7.02 -2.17 4.20
N VAL A 9 7.08 -2.12 2.87
CA VAL A 9 6.04 -2.68 2.01
C VAL A 9 6.55 -3.85 1.18
N VAL A 10 5.64 -4.79 0.91
CA VAL A 10 5.81 -5.85 -0.08
C VAL A 10 4.76 -5.63 -1.16
N ILE A 11 5.20 -5.48 -2.40
CA ILE A 11 4.32 -5.24 -3.55
C ILE A 11 4.23 -6.51 -4.39
N ASP A 12 3.02 -6.96 -4.65
CA ASP A 12 2.77 -8.11 -5.52
C ASP A 12 3.07 -7.81 -7.00
N ARG A 13 3.32 -8.86 -7.78
CA ARG A 13 3.77 -8.75 -9.17
C ARG A 13 2.73 -8.06 -10.05
N GLY A 14 3.19 -7.04 -10.78
CA GLY A 14 2.39 -6.32 -11.77
C GLY A 14 1.38 -5.34 -11.16
N VAL A 15 1.47 -5.04 -9.88
CA VAL A 15 0.74 -3.93 -9.27
C VAL A 15 1.26 -2.62 -9.85
N ARG A 16 0.34 -1.75 -10.30
CA ARG A 16 0.66 -0.37 -10.66
C ARG A 16 0.34 0.52 -9.47
N ILE A 17 1.36 1.16 -8.92
CA ILE A 17 1.21 2.07 -7.79
C ILE A 17 0.73 3.44 -8.29
N PRO A 18 -0.44 3.93 -7.83
CA PRO A 18 -0.97 5.23 -8.23
C PRO A 18 -0.07 6.36 -7.74
N ASP A 19 -0.16 7.51 -8.41
CA ASP A 19 0.60 8.70 -8.05
C ASP A 19 0.16 9.20 -6.66
N GLY A 20 1.13 9.68 -5.87
CA GLY A 20 0.86 10.18 -4.53
C GLY A 20 0.48 9.12 -3.49
N LEU A 21 0.58 7.81 -3.80
CA LEU A 21 0.32 6.77 -2.79
C LEU A 21 1.38 6.84 -1.69
N VAL A 22 0.91 6.96 -0.44
CA VAL A 22 1.73 6.91 0.77
C VAL A 22 1.35 5.68 1.58
N VAL A 23 2.32 4.81 1.86
CA VAL A 23 2.15 3.60 2.71
C VAL A 23 3.35 3.44 3.64
N GLY A 24 3.09 3.12 4.90
CA GLY A 24 4.11 2.95 5.94
C GLY A 24 4.38 4.20 6.76
N GLU A 25 3.54 5.24 6.61
CA GLU A 25 3.58 6.46 7.43
C GLU A 25 2.51 6.48 8.53
N ASP A 26 1.30 5.95 8.26
CA ASP A 26 0.22 5.83 9.26
C ASP A 26 -0.20 4.36 9.43
N PRO A 27 0.21 3.69 10.53
CA PRO A 27 -0.14 2.31 10.81
C PRO A 27 -1.63 2.00 10.80
N LYS A 28 -2.48 2.94 11.21
CA LYS A 28 -3.94 2.72 11.31
C LYS A 28 -4.58 2.79 9.94
N GLU A 29 -4.22 3.78 9.14
CA GLU A 29 -4.73 3.91 7.77
C GLU A 29 -4.19 2.80 6.87
N ASP A 30 -2.92 2.43 7.01
CA ASP A 30 -2.30 1.34 6.27
C ASP A 30 -2.99 0.00 6.55
N ALA A 31 -3.36 -0.26 7.81
CA ALA A 31 -4.08 -1.48 8.20
C ALA A 31 -5.53 -1.53 7.71
N LYS A 32 -6.16 -0.37 7.44
CA LYS A 32 -7.49 -0.31 6.83
C LYS A 32 -7.44 -0.58 5.33
N ARG A 33 -6.39 -0.09 4.65
CA ARG A 33 -6.27 -0.12 3.18
C ARG A 33 -5.58 -1.38 2.67
N PHE A 34 -4.67 -1.94 3.47
CA PHE A 34 -3.79 -3.04 3.07
C PHE A 34 -3.66 -4.09 4.18
N ARG A 35 -3.11 -5.25 3.82
CA ARG A 35 -2.80 -6.28 4.82
C ARG A 35 -1.49 -5.92 5.51
N ARG A 36 -1.55 -5.49 6.77
CA ARG A 36 -0.40 -5.16 7.60
C ARG A 36 -0.09 -6.29 8.59
N THR A 37 1.18 -6.60 8.78
CA THR A 37 1.66 -7.54 9.80
C THR A 37 1.94 -6.82 11.11
N ASP A 38 2.08 -7.56 12.21
CA ASP A 38 2.40 -6.99 13.54
C ASP A 38 3.77 -6.29 13.56
N LYS A 39 4.71 -6.75 12.71
CA LYS A 39 6.02 -6.11 12.49
C LYS A 39 5.95 -4.84 11.64
N GLY A 40 4.75 -4.46 11.19
CA GLY A 40 4.51 -3.25 10.40
C GLY A 40 4.83 -3.37 8.91
N ILE A 41 4.90 -4.60 8.38
CA ILE A 41 5.06 -4.83 6.95
C ILE A 41 3.69 -4.83 6.26
N CYS A 42 3.51 -4.00 5.22
CA CYS A 42 2.27 -3.91 4.45
C CYS A 42 2.37 -4.68 3.12
N LEU A 43 1.46 -5.62 2.88
CA LEU A 43 1.28 -6.31 1.61
C LEU A 43 0.30 -5.53 0.73
N ILE A 44 0.75 -5.15 -0.46
CA ILE A 44 -0.04 -4.42 -1.46
C ILE A 44 -0.29 -5.33 -2.68
N THR A 45 -1.56 -5.53 -3.04
CA THR A 45 -1.99 -6.36 -4.16
C THR A 45 -2.85 -5.59 -5.17
N LYS A 46 -3.02 -6.11 -6.38
CA LYS A 46 -3.84 -5.48 -7.43
C LYS A 46 -5.29 -5.23 -6.99
N PRO A 47 -5.98 -6.18 -6.33
CA PRO A 47 -7.34 -5.93 -5.84
C PRO A 47 -7.42 -4.81 -4.80
N MET A 48 -6.45 -4.72 -3.89
CA MET A 48 -6.41 -3.65 -2.88
C MET A 48 -6.28 -2.27 -3.53
N ILE A 49 -5.37 -2.11 -4.50
CA ILE A 49 -5.25 -0.85 -5.24
C ILE A 49 -6.54 -0.52 -5.99
N ARG A 50 -7.21 -1.51 -6.58
CA ARG A 50 -8.48 -1.31 -7.29
C ARG A 50 -9.59 -0.77 -6.37
N GLN A 51 -9.61 -1.18 -5.11
CA GLN A 51 -10.58 -0.70 -4.11
C GLN A 51 -10.34 0.75 -3.69
N LEU A 52 -9.13 1.30 -3.87
CA LEU A 52 -8.83 2.71 -3.58
C LEU A 52 -9.27 3.66 -4.70
N SER A 53 -9.47 3.13 -5.90
CA SER A 53 -9.85 3.90 -7.10
C SER A 53 -11.33 3.74 -7.49
N ALA A 54 -12.12 3.09 -6.64
CA ALA A 54 -13.57 2.95 -6.75
C ALA A 54 -14.26 3.93 -5.79
#